data_AF-A0A140L4C9-F1
#
_entry.id   AF-A0A140L4C9-F1
#
_cell.length_a   1.000
_cell.length_b   1.000
_cell.length_c   1.000
_cell.angle_alpha   90.00
_cell.angle_beta   90.00
_cell.angle_gamma   90.00
#
_symmetry.space_group_name_H-M   'P 1'
#
loop_
_entity.id
_entity.type
_entity.pdbx_description
1 polymer ?
#
loop_
_entity_poly.entity_id
_entity_poly.type
_entity_poly.pdbx_seq_one_letter_code
_entity_poly.pdbx_strand_id
1 'polypeptide(L)'
;MSKFKEESEKLKRALLKDPFPYWLGAIFLGLLNIVIFILTNHGWGVTTSIAHWGAWLAKALGASPEKWAFYQSEANAKALSGGFLQDGGSIQNLGIIVGALLAVLLASQFRVKKIKSYKQVIAAILGGLMMGYGARLSYG
;
A
#
# COMPACT_ATOMS: atom_id res chain seq x y z
N MET A 1 -28.54 -25.99 -21.95
CA MET A 1 -27.29 -25.30 -22.35
C MET A 1 -27.32 -23.78 -22.08
N SER A 2 -28.43 -23.08 -22.37
CA SER A 2 -28.51 -21.60 -22.19
C SER A 2 -28.45 -21.12 -20.74
N LYS A 3 -29.17 -21.78 -19.82
CA LYS A 3 -29.25 -21.39 -18.40
C LYS A 3 -27.88 -21.45 -17.67
N PHE A 4 -27.11 -22.50 -17.92
CA PHE A 4 -25.74 -22.64 -17.39
C PHE A 4 -24.79 -21.53 -17.89
N LYS A 5 -24.93 -21.13 -19.15
CA LYS A 5 -24.12 -20.05 -19.73
C LYS A 5 -24.49 -18.70 -19.12
N GLU A 6 -25.77 -18.47 -18.86
CA GLU A 6 -26.26 -17.24 -18.22
C GLU A 6 -25.81 -17.13 -16.75
N GLU A 7 -25.90 -18.21 -15.97
CA GLU A 7 -25.38 -18.25 -14.59
C GLU A 7 -23.87 -18.04 -14.54
N SER A 8 -23.12 -18.65 -15.47
CA SER A 8 -21.66 -18.46 -15.56
C SER A 8 -21.29 -17.01 -15.81
N GLU A 9 -21.99 -16.32 -16.72
CA GLU A 9 -21.72 -14.91 -17.01
C GLU A 9 -22.13 -13.98 -15.86
N LYS A 10 -23.21 -14.30 -15.12
CA LYS A 10 -23.57 -13.58 -13.89
C LYS A 10 -22.49 -13.73 -12.81
N LEU A 11 -21.99 -14.94 -12.59
CA LEU A 11 -20.90 -15.19 -11.64
C LEU A 11 -19.61 -14.45 -12.02
N LYS A 12 -19.21 -14.50 -13.30
CA LYS A 12 -18.04 -13.76 -13.78
C LYS A 12 -18.16 -12.26 -13.54
N ARG A 13 -19.33 -11.67 -13.81
CA ARG A 13 -19.56 -10.24 -13.55
C ARG A 13 -19.50 -9.91 -12.06
N ALA A 14 -20.20 -10.68 -11.23
CA ALA A 14 -20.21 -10.48 -9.79
C ALA A 14 -18.81 -10.61 -9.15
N LEU A 15 -17.96 -11.49 -9.67
CA LEU A 15 -16.60 -11.73 -9.14
C LEU A 15 -15.54 -10.78 -9.67
N LEU A 16 -15.66 -10.33 -10.94
CA LEU A 16 -14.57 -9.63 -11.62
C LEU A 16 -14.88 -8.17 -11.99
N LYS A 17 -16.16 -7.80 -12.11
CA LYS A 17 -16.56 -6.47 -12.60
C LYS A 17 -17.36 -5.66 -11.60
N ASP A 18 -18.30 -6.29 -10.92
CA ASP A 18 -19.19 -5.59 -10.01
C ASP A 18 -18.50 -5.40 -8.64
N PRO A 19 -18.68 -4.24 -7.99
CA PRO A 19 -18.11 -4.00 -6.67
C PRO A 19 -18.74 -4.94 -5.64
N PHE A 20 -17.90 -5.54 -4.79
CA PHE A 20 -18.39 -6.38 -3.70
C PHE A 20 -19.21 -5.57 -2.68
N PRO A 21 -20.18 -6.22 -2.01
CA PRO A 21 -20.85 -5.62 -0.86
C PRO A 21 -19.85 -5.20 0.22
N TYR A 22 -20.10 -4.08 0.89
CA TYR A 22 -19.20 -3.53 1.91
C TYR A 22 -18.87 -4.51 3.04
N TRP A 23 -19.85 -5.29 3.49
CA TRP A 23 -19.66 -6.27 4.55
C TRP A 23 -18.66 -7.37 4.15
N LEU A 24 -18.68 -7.79 2.88
CA LEU A 24 -17.77 -8.81 2.37
C LEU A 24 -16.33 -8.27 2.32
N GLY A 25 -16.16 -7.03 1.86
CA GLY A 25 -14.87 -6.33 1.90
C GLY A 25 -14.33 -6.18 3.32
N ALA A 26 -15.19 -5.84 4.28
CA ALA A 26 -14.82 -5.73 5.69
C ALA A 26 -14.36 -7.08 6.28
N ILE A 27 -15.06 -8.19 5.97
CA ILE A 27 -14.66 -9.53 6.40
C ILE A 27 -13.30 -9.90 5.82
N PHE A 28 -13.09 -9.74 4.51
CA PHE A 28 -11.81 -10.06 3.89
C PHE A 28 -10.66 -9.22 4.44
N LEU A 29 -10.89 -7.91 4.65
CA LEU A 29 -9.89 -7.03 5.23
C LEU A 29 -9.54 -7.43 6.67
N GLY A 30 -10.55 -7.78 7.47
CA GLY A 30 -10.35 -8.26 8.85
C GLY A 30 -9.57 -9.57 8.89
N LEU A 31 -9.94 -10.55 8.06
CA LEU A 31 -9.21 -11.82 7.96
C LEU A 31 -7.76 -11.62 7.50
N LEU A 32 -7.53 -10.75 6.51
CA LEU A 32 -6.17 -10.43 6.05
C LEU A 32 -5.34 -9.79 7.18
N ASN A 33 -5.94 -8.90 7.97
CA ASN A 33 -5.27 -8.29 9.11
C ASN A 33 -4.88 -9.33 10.18
N ILE A 34 -5.79 -10.27 10.49
CA ILE A 34 -5.51 -11.39 11.41
C ILE A 34 -4.33 -12.22 10.90
N VAL A 35 -4.30 -12.55 9.61
CA VAL A 35 -3.20 -13.31 9.00
C VAL A 35 -1.88 -12.53 9.12
N ILE A 36 -1.87 -11.24 8.81
CA ILE A 36 -0.67 -10.40 8.94
C ILE A 36 -0.18 -10.38 10.39
N PHE A 37 -1.09 -10.24 11.36
CA PHE A 37 -0.76 -10.21 12.77
C PHE A 37 -0.12 -11.54 13.22
N ILE A 38 -0.69 -12.67 12.82
CA ILE A 38 -0.14 -14.01 13.13
C ILE A 38 1.26 -14.18 12.54
N LEU A 39 1.49 -13.72 11.31
CA LEU A 39 2.77 -13.91 10.61
C LEU A 39 3.86 -12.95 11.08
N THR A 40 3.50 -11.71 11.42
CA THR A 40 4.47 -10.63 11.66
C THR A 40 4.58 -10.22 13.12
N ASN A 41 3.69 -10.72 14.00
CA ASN A 41 3.55 -10.31 15.42
C ASN A 41 3.32 -8.80 15.62
N HIS A 42 2.98 -8.07 14.56
CA HIS A 42 2.71 -6.64 14.58
C HIS A 42 1.49 -6.36 13.69
N GLY A 43 0.82 -5.24 13.94
CA GLY A 43 -0.27 -4.79 13.08
C GLY A 43 0.22 -4.37 11.69
N TRP A 44 -0.71 -4.31 10.73
CA TRP A 44 -0.44 -3.74 9.41
C TRP A 44 0.03 -2.27 9.55
N GLY A 45 1.25 -1.97 9.09
CA GLY A 45 1.78 -0.61 9.00
C GLY A 45 2.25 -0.25 7.59
N VAL A 46 1.96 0.98 7.16
CA VAL A 46 2.35 1.53 5.84
C VAL A 46 3.41 2.63 5.99
N THR A 47 3.27 3.47 7.02
CA THR A 47 4.05 4.71 7.22
C THR A 47 5.55 4.47 7.35
N THR A 48 5.96 3.48 8.15
CA THR A 48 7.38 3.21 8.41
C THR A 48 8.11 2.73 7.15
N SER A 49 7.50 1.86 6.36
CA SER A 49 8.10 1.41 5.08
C SER A 49 8.23 2.54 4.07
N ILE A 50 7.28 3.48 4.00
CA ILE A 50 7.42 4.68 3.16
C ILE A 50 8.62 5.53 3.63
N ALA A 51 8.83 5.66 4.94
CA ALA A 51 10.02 6.35 5.47
C ALA A 51 11.33 5.63 5.10
N HIS A 52 11.34 4.29 5.05
CA HIS A 52 12.47 3.51 4.55
C HIS A 52 12.73 3.77 3.06
N TRP A 53 11.68 3.85 2.24
CA TRP A 53 11.83 4.16 0.80
C TRP A 53 12.45 5.54 0.60
N GLY A 54 11.98 6.54 1.36
CA GLY A 54 12.56 7.87 1.36
C GLY A 54 14.03 7.89 1.79
N ALA A 55 14.39 7.12 2.83
CA ALA A 55 15.76 6.99 3.28
C ALA A 55 16.66 6.31 2.24
N TRP A 56 16.21 5.20 1.62
CA TRP A 56 16.96 4.55 0.55
C TRP A 56 17.16 5.45 -0.66
N LEU A 57 16.12 6.21 -1.05
CA LEU A 57 16.23 7.20 -2.12
C LEU A 57 17.22 8.31 -1.74
N ALA A 58 17.14 8.86 -0.52
CA ALA A 58 18.07 9.87 -0.04
C ALA A 58 19.52 9.35 -0.02
N LYS A 59 19.72 8.10 0.42
CA LYS A 59 21.02 7.42 0.37
C LYS A 59 21.54 7.29 -1.05
N ALA A 60 20.68 6.91 -2.00
CA ALA A 60 21.04 6.83 -3.42
C ALA A 60 21.43 8.20 -4.01
N LEU A 61 20.87 9.29 -3.47
CA LEU A 61 21.22 10.67 -3.82
C LEU A 61 22.44 11.21 -3.05
N GLY A 62 23.13 10.39 -2.25
CA GLY A 62 24.35 10.74 -1.53
C GLY A 62 24.16 11.24 -0.09
N ALA A 63 22.93 11.21 0.45
CA ALA A 63 22.72 11.47 1.87
C ALA A 63 23.19 10.29 2.75
N SER A 64 23.26 10.50 4.06
CA SER A 64 23.60 9.45 5.04
C SER A 64 22.46 9.23 6.06
N PRO A 65 21.38 8.52 5.70
CA PRO A 65 20.27 8.25 6.62
C PRO A 65 20.69 7.46 7.86
N GLU A 66 21.81 6.74 7.81
CA GLU A 66 22.39 6.00 8.94
C GLU A 66 22.72 6.92 10.13
N LYS A 67 22.89 8.23 9.88
CA LYS A 67 23.19 9.24 10.91
C LYS A 67 21.93 9.88 11.49
N TRP A 68 20.75 9.60 10.94
CA TRP A 68 19.52 10.22 11.41
C TRP A 68 19.07 9.55 12.72
N ALA A 69 18.51 10.34 13.64
CA ALA A 69 18.07 9.85 14.96
C ALA A 69 17.11 8.66 14.86
N PHE A 70 16.22 8.65 13.85
CA PHE A 70 15.26 7.56 13.63
C PHE A 70 15.94 6.21 13.35
N TYR A 71 17.09 6.21 12.68
CA TYR A 71 17.84 5.01 12.29
C TYR A 71 18.93 4.62 13.29
N GLN A 72 19.03 5.30 14.45
CA GLN A 72 19.95 4.90 15.52
C GLN A 72 19.45 3.68 16.30
N SER A 73 18.15 3.38 16.25
CA SER A 73 17.62 2.16 16.87
C SER A 73 18.04 0.94 16.06
N GLU A 74 18.38 -0.15 16.75
CA GLU A 74 18.85 -1.39 16.11
C GLU A 74 17.84 -1.93 15.10
N ALA A 75 16.54 -1.87 15.41
CA ALA A 75 15.47 -2.32 14.54
C ALA A 75 15.42 -1.53 13.21
N ASN A 76 15.47 -0.20 13.28
CA ASN A 76 15.41 0.64 12.08
C ASN A 76 16.73 0.59 11.29
N ALA A 77 17.87 0.49 11.97
CA ALA A 77 19.18 0.31 11.33
C ALA A 77 19.22 -0.98 10.50
N LYS A 78 18.72 -2.09 11.06
CA LYS A 78 18.58 -3.36 10.35
C LYS A 78 17.69 -3.22 9.13
N ALA A 79 16.51 -2.60 9.26
CA ALA A 79 15.61 -2.36 8.13
C ALA A 79 16.28 -1.52 7.03
N LEU A 80 17.01 -0.45 7.39
CA LEU A 80 17.74 0.38 6.43
C LEU A 80 18.81 -0.42 5.67
N SER A 81 19.52 -1.32 6.34
CA SER A 81 20.57 -2.15 5.74
C SER A 81 20.04 -3.33 4.92
N GLY A 82 18.91 -3.93 5.30
CA GLY A 82 18.32 -5.09 4.64
C GLY A 82 17.68 -4.77 3.28
N GLY A 83 17.29 -3.51 3.07
CA GLY A 83 16.72 -3.04 1.80
C GLY A 83 15.27 -3.49 1.57
N PHE A 84 14.76 -3.17 0.38
CA PHE A 84 13.33 -3.29 0.06
C PHE A 84 12.74 -4.69 0.25
N LEU A 85 13.46 -5.74 -0.17
CA LEU A 85 12.94 -7.12 -0.13
C LEU A 85 12.92 -7.71 1.28
N GLN A 86 13.74 -7.19 2.19
CA GLN A 86 13.80 -7.66 3.58
C GLN A 86 12.87 -6.85 4.50
N ASP A 87 12.29 -5.75 4.01
CA ASP A 87 11.30 -4.98 4.75
C ASP A 87 9.89 -5.56 4.52
N GLY A 88 9.35 -6.22 5.54
CA GLY A 88 8.03 -6.86 5.46
C GLY A 88 6.90 -5.89 5.09
N GLY A 89 6.95 -4.64 5.56
CA GLY A 89 5.96 -3.63 5.20
C GLY A 89 6.08 -3.16 3.75
N SER A 90 7.28 -3.15 3.17
CA SER A 90 7.48 -2.89 1.73
C SER A 90 6.82 -3.96 0.86
N ILE A 91 6.93 -5.23 1.23
CA ILE A 91 6.26 -6.33 0.54
C ILE A 91 4.73 -6.21 0.66
N GLN A 92 4.22 -5.85 1.85
CA GLN A 92 2.79 -5.59 2.04
C GLN A 92 2.30 -4.43 1.15
N ASN A 93 3.00 -3.30 1.16
CA ASN A 93 2.68 -2.13 0.34
C ASN A 93 2.72 -2.45 -1.16
N LEU A 94 3.72 -3.22 -1.60
CA LEU A 94 3.79 -3.69 -2.98
C LEU A 94 2.58 -4.57 -3.33
N GLY A 95 2.18 -5.46 -2.43
CA GLY A 95 0.97 -6.27 -2.55
C GLY A 95 -0.30 -5.42 -2.71
N ILE A 96 -0.44 -4.33 -1.97
CA ILE A 96 -1.55 -3.36 -2.12
C ILE A 96 -1.54 -2.75 -3.51
N ILE A 97 -0.39 -2.22 -3.94
CA ILE A 97 -0.26 -1.51 -5.23
C ILE A 97 -0.58 -2.46 -6.38
N VAL A 98 0.04 -3.65 -6.39
CA VAL A 98 -0.16 -4.66 -7.42
C VAL A 98 -1.59 -5.21 -7.37
N GLY A 99 -2.13 -5.50 -6.19
CA GLY A 99 -3.49 -6.00 -6.02
C GLY A 99 -4.55 -4.99 -6.50
N ALA A 100 -4.40 -3.72 -6.14
CA ALA A 100 -5.27 -2.65 -6.61
C ALA A 100 -5.20 -2.47 -8.14
N LEU A 101 -3.99 -2.55 -8.71
CA LEU A 101 -3.79 -2.51 -10.15
C LEU A 101 -4.46 -3.69 -10.87
N LEU A 102 -4.27 -4.90 -10.36
CA LEU A 102 -4.92 -6.09 -10.92
C LEU A 102 -6.44 -6.01 -10.82
N ALA A 103 -6.97 -5.58 -9.68
CA ALA A 103 -8.42 -5.42 -9.48
C ALA A 103 -9.04 -4.45 -10.49
N VAL A 104 -8.41 -3.27 -10.70
CA VAL A 104 -8.95 -2.27 -11.64
C VAL A 104 -8.80 -2.71 -13.10
N LEU A 105 -7.77 -3.48 -13.44
CA LEU A 105 -7.58 -4.08 -14.75
C LEU A 105 -8.63 -5.17 -15.04
N LEU A 106 -8.88 -6.07 -14.07
CA LEU A 106 -9.92 -7.11 -14.18
C LEU A 106 -11.33 -6.51 -14.31
N ALA A 107 -11.60 -5.43 -13.57
CA ALA A 107 -12.84 -4.68 -13.69
C ALA A 107 -12.96 -3.91 -15.02
N SER A 108 -11.90 -3.85 -15.84
CA SER A 108 -11.82 -3.04 -17.06
C SER A 108 -12.06 -1.53 -16.80
N GLN A 109 -11.71 -1.06 -15.59
CA GLN A 109 -11.91 0.32 -15.15
C GLN A 109 -10.62 1.14 -15.11
N PHE A 110 -9.49 0.55 -15.53
CA PHE A 110 -8.20 1.24 -15.50
C PHE A 110 -8.23 2.46 -16.43
N ARG A 111 -7.92 3.64 -15.87
CA ARG A 111 -7.89 4.90 -16.60
C ARG A 111 -6.75 5.77 -16.10
N VAL A 112 -5.84 6.13 -17.00
CA VAL A 112 -4.78 7.11 -16.70
C VAL A 112 -5.40 8.51 -16.72
N LYS A 113 -5.56 9.11 -15.53
CA LYS A 113 -6.04 10.48 -15.39
C LYS A 113 -4.86 11.44 -15.51
N LYS A 114 -4.94 12.40 -16.45
CA LYS A 114 -3.98 13.50 -16.53
C LYS A 114 -4.21 14.49 -15.39
N ILE A 115 -3.13 15.04 -14.86
CA ILE A 115 -3.18 16.13 -13.88
C ILE A 115 -3.71 17.37 -14.58
N LYS A 116 -4.82 17.93 -14.10
CA LYS A 116 -5.53 19.01 -14.81
C LYS A 116 -4.96 20.41 -14.50
N SER A 117 -4.28 20.57 -13.36
CA SER A 117 -3.76 21.86 -12.92
C SER A 117 -2.55 21.67 -12.01
N TYR A 118 -1.56 22.57 -12.12
CA TYR A 118 -0.42 22.61 -11.20
C TYR A 118 -0.87 22.75 -9.73
N LYS A 119 -2.01 23.39 -9.46
CA LYS A 119 -2.59 23.50 -8.11
C LYS A 119 -2.91 22.13 -7.50
N GLN A 120 -3.31 21.14 -8.31
CA GLN A 120 -3.54 19.77 -7.84
C GLN A 120 -2.23 19.09 -7.41
N VAL A 121 -1.13 19.36 -8.12
CA VAL A 121 0.20 18.84 -7.74
C VAL A 121 0.62 19.42 -6.40
N ILE A 122 0.52 20.74 -6.24
CA ILE A 122 0.86 21.41 -4.98
C ILE A 122 -0.02 20.87 -3.85
N ALA A 123 -1.33 20.74 -4.07
CA ALA A 123 -2.25 20.18 -3.07
C ALA A 123 -1.90 18.74 -2.70
N ALA A 124 -1.52 17.90 -3.66
CA ALA A 124 -1.12 16.52 -3.40
C ALA A 124 0.21 16.43 -2.62
N ILE A 125 1.18 17.29 -2.95
CA ILE A 125 2.46 17.37 -2.22
C ILE A 125 2.21 17.82 -0.78
N LEU A 126 1.50 18.93 -0.58
CA LEU A 126 1.20 19.45 0.76
C LEU A 126 0.38 18.45 1.58
N GLY A 127 -0.65 17.83 0.97
CA GLY A 127 -1.44 16.80 1.61
C GLY A 127 -0.60 15.60 2.03
N GLY A 128 0.26 15.09 1.14
CA GLY A 128 1.17 13.98 1.46
C GLY A 128 2.16 14.32 2.57
N LEU A 129 2.74 15.52 2.56
CA LEU A 129 3.64 16.00 3.63
C LEU A 129 2.92 16.09 4.98
N MET A 130 1.71 16.65 5.00
CA MET A 130 0.90 16.73 6.23
C MET A 130 0.49 15.35 6.74
N MET A 131 0.07 14.44 5.86
CA MET A 131 -0.25 13.05 6.21
C MET A 131 0.97 12.33 6.81
N GLY A 132 2.14 12.46 6.18
CA GLY A 132 3.38 11.85 6.66
C GLY A 132 3.84 12.42 8.00
N TYR A 133 3.79 13.73 8.16
CA TYR A 133 4.13 14.39 9.42
C TYR A 133 3.18 13.99 10.55
N GLY A 134 1.86 14.03 10.29
CA GLY A 134 0.84 13.62 11.27
C GLY A 134 1.01 12.18 11.73
N ALA A 135 1.18 11.25 10.78
CA ALA A 135 1.40 9.83 11.06
C ALA A 135 2.65 9.57 11.94
N ARG A 136 3.66 10.46 11.87
CA ARG A 136 4.86 10.32 12.69
C ARG A 136 4.72 10.87 14.09
N LEU A 137 3.90 11.90 14.28
CA LEU A 137 3.55 12.39 15.61
C LEU A 137 2.62 11.42 16.36
N SER A 138 1.77 10.67 15.66
CA SER A 138 0.90 9.65 16.25
C SER A 138 1.57 8.31 16.54
N TYR A 139 2.87 8.17 16.27
CA TYR A 139 3.61 6.90 16.35
C TYR A 139 3.01 5.77 15.47
N GLY A 140 2.33 6.15 14.38
CA GLY A 140 1.59 5.25 13.50
C GLY A 140 0.72 6.05 12.55
#